data_AF-A0A6G1KZ06-F1
#
_entry.id   AF-A0A6G1KZ06-F1
#
_cell.length_a   1.000
_cell.length_b   1.000
_cell.length_c   1.000
_cell.angle_alpha   90.00
_cell.angle_beta   90.00
_cell.angle_gamma   90.00
#
_symmetry.space_group_name_H-M   'P 1'
#
loop_
_entity.id
_entity.type
_entity.pdbx_description
1 polymer ?
#
loop_
_entity_poly.entity_id
_entity_poly.type
_entity_poly.pdbx_seq_one_letter_code
_entity_poly.pdbx_strand_id
1 'polypeptide(L)'
;FNKTWMYQNSRLPPGMVPFNVYLPTWTLICRAVQASMDVYTRPPKSQRQQYLDADPRRGIKATIIKSQPVDDRKLLIVAIRGSQWKLVDWTVNVAASPSPPEGFLDDEGNACHAGFLAIAKAMVPAVAAQLRRLVQEEPEWITSSMLFTGHSAGGAVASLLYLHMLSSQTSELTALAGVFKRVHCVTFGAPPVSLLPLQVPAGRAHQKNQFLSFVNEGDPVVRADRPYVMSLIKLLAEPAPSANGSRPSRLRAKLSCQALKSRGSPQQVSLVRPTWPVPEATMSTAGRLVLLREKAGSEHGAIEAVQLTDGQLRDFIFGDLTKHYMTMYKERLDELAFAAVTGR
;
A
#
# COMPACT_ATOMS: atom_id res chain seq x y z
N PHE A 1 -2.98 -17.55 9.80
CA PHE A 1 -3.41 -16.14 9.73
C PHE A 1 -4.86 -15.90 10.16
N ASN A 2 -5.73 -16.94 10.22
CA ASN A 2 -7.10 -16.83 10.75
C ASN A 2 -7.24 -16.22 12.16
N LYS A 3 -6.16 -16.26 12.97
CA LYS A 3 -6.17 -15.74 14.33
C LYS A 3 -6.28 -14.22 14.41
N THR A 4 -5.68 -13.47 13.51
CA THR A 4 -5.79 -11.99 13.53
C THR A 4 -7.23 -11.57 13.27
N TRP A 5 -7.94 -12.28 12.39
CA TRP A 5 -9.35 -12.08 12.10
C TRP A 5 -10.30 -12.34 13.29
N MET A 6 -9.82 -12.92 14.39
CA MET A 6 -10.60 -13.15 15.62
C MET A 6 -10.72 -11.90 16.49
N TYR A 7 -9.94 -10.85 16.23
CA TYR A 7 -9.97 -9.60 16.99
C TYR A 7 -10.93 -8.58 16.37
N GLN A 8 -11.54 -7.75 17.20
CA GLN A 8 -12.49 -6.73 16.77
C GLN A 8 -11.82 -5.71 15.84
N ASN A 9 -10.63 -5.23 16.20
CA ASN A 9 -9.85 -4.27 15.41
C ASN A 9 -9.05 -4.92 14.27
N SER A 10 -9.49 -6.07 13.74
CA SER A 10 -8.91 -6.66 12.53
C SER A 10 -9.68 -6.31 11.25
N ARG A 11 -10.89 -5.75 11.39
CA ARG A 11 -11.78 -5.34 10.31
C ARG A 11 -12.16 -3.89 10.48
N LEU A 12 -12.15 -3.14 9.39
CA LEU A 12 -12.66 -1.78 9.42
C LEU A 12 -14.18 -1.75 9.53
N PRO A 13 -14.77 -0.70 10.15
CA PRO A 13 -16.21 -0.60 10.31
C PRO A 13 -16.93 -0.59 8.95
N PRO A 14 -18.22 -1.02 8.91
CA PRO A 14 -19.06 -0.82 7.74
C PRO A 14 -19.35 0.68 7.52
N GLY A 15 -19.84 1.04 6.33
CA GLY A 15 -20.29 2.42 6.05
C GLY A 15 -19.16 3.44 5.85
N MET A 16 -17.96 3.00 5.45
CA MET A 16 -16.88 3.91 5.08
C MET A 16 -17.18 4.63 3.76
N VAL A 17 -16.55 5.77 3.54
CA VAL A 17 -16.75 6.57 2.32
C VAL A 17 -16.24 5.78 1.10
N PRO A 18 -17.06 5.53 0.07
CA PRO A 18 -16.63 4.81 -1.11
C PRO A 18 -15.55 5.57 -1.89
N PHE A 19 -14.67 4.82 -2.54
CA PHE A 19 -13.68 5.37 -3.47
C PHE A 19 -14.29 5.45 -4.88
N ASN A 20 -14.81 6.63 -5.21
CA ASN A 20 -15.37 6.92 -6.52
C ASN A 20 -14.42 7.82 -7.31
N VAL A 21 -14.03 7.38 -8.50
CA VAL A 21 -13.16 8.13 -9.42
C VAL A 21 -13.63 7.99 -10.85
N TYR A 22 -13.25 8.94 -11.70
CA TYR A 22 -13.56 8.92 -13.12
C TYR A 22 -12.86 7.78 -13.85
N LEU A 23 -13.42 7.33 -14.97
CA LEU A 23 -12.86 6.27 -15.82
C LEU A 23 -11.38 6.48 -16.20
N PRO A 24 -10.89 7.70 -16.52
CA PRO A 24 -9.46 7.89 -16.79
C PRO A 24 -8.55 7.55 -15.60
N THR A 25 -9.03 7.73 -14.37
CA THR A 25 -8.30 7.31 -13.16
C THR A 25 -8.28 5.80 -13.03
N TRP A 26 -9.38 5.11 -13.36
CA TRP A 26 -9.39 3.64 -13.43
C TRP A 26 -8.42 3.10 -14.48
N THR A 27 -8.36 3.71 -15.68
CA THR A 27 -7.36 3.36 -16.69
C THR A 27 -5.93 3.48 -16.14
N LEU A 28 -5.64 4.58 -15.42
CA LEU A 28 -4.33 4.78 -14.76
C LEU A 28 -4.05 3.68 -13.72
N ILE A 29 -5.03 3.34 -12.89
CA ILE A 29 -4.92 2.28 -11.86
C ILE A 29 -4.64 0.92 -12.50
N CYS A 30 -5.37 0.56 -13.57
CA CYS A 30 -5.15 -0.70 -14.30
C CYS A 30 -3.75 -0.78 -14.94
N ARG A 31 -3.22 0.33 -15.46
CA ARG A 31 -1.83 0.38 -15.96
C ARG A 31 -0.82 0.27 -14.83
N ALA A 32 -1.05 0.95 -13.71
CA ALA A 32 -0.20 0.89 -12.53
C ALA A 32 -0.10 -0.54 -11.97
N VAL A 33 -1.25 -1.19 -11.75
CA VAL A 33 -1.32 -2.53 -11.16
C VAL A 33 -0.68 -3.58 -12.06
N GLN A 34 -0.89 -3.48 -13.38
CA GLN A 34 -0.25 -4.38 -14.33
C GLN A 34 1.27 -4.19 -14.33
N ALA A 35 1.76 -2.95 -14.39
CA ALA A 35 3.20 -2.69 -14.41
C ALA A 35 3.89 -3.08 -13.09
N SER A 36 3.20 -2.91 -11.94
CA SER A 36 3.67 -3.38 -10.64
C SER A 36 3.68 -4.91 -10.51
N MET A 37 2.89 -5.63 -11.30
CA MET A 37 2.98 -7.08 -11.43
C MET A 37 4.12 -7.49 -12.37
N ASP A 38 4.21 -6.85 -13.55
CA ASP A 38 5.21 -7.14 -14.59
C ASP A 38 6.64 -7.03 -14.08
N VAL A 39 6.94 -6.03 -13.24
CA VAL A 39 8.30 -5.72 -12.78
C VAL A 39 8.94 -6.85 -11.94
N TYR A 40 8.15 -7.81 -11.45
CA TYR A 40 8.68 -8.99 -10.76
C TYR A 40 9.27 -10.03 -11.69
N THR A 41 8.88 -10.00 -12.98
CA THR A 41 9.35 -10.92 -14.00
C THR A 41 10.36 -10.22 -14.90
N ARG A 42 11.54 -10.81 -15.06
CA ARG A 42 12.55 -10.24 -15.96
C ARG A 42 12.04 -10.34 -17.41
N PRO A 43 11.96 -9.24 -18.16
CA PRO A 43 11.43 -9.27 -19.52
C PRO A 43 12.35 -10.03 -20.49
N PRO A 44 11.79 -10.51 -21.63
CA PRO A 44 12.57 -11.14 -22.69
C PRO A 44 13.58 -10.16 -23.29
N LYS A 45 14.58 -10.69 -24.02
CA LYS A 45 15.69 -9.89 -24.58
C LYS A 45 15.21 -8.70 -25.42
N SER A 46 14.11 -8.84 -26.17
CA SER A 46 13.53 -7.79 -27.02
C SER A 46 13.06 -6.55 -26.27
N GLN A 47 12.68 -6.68 -25.00
CA GLN A 47 12.15 -5.58 -24.17
C GLN A 47 13.15 -5.11 -23.12
N ARG A 48 14.40 -5.60 -23.17
CA ARG A 48 15.42 -5.34 -22.14
C ARG A 48 15.90 -3.89 -22.10
N GLN A 49 15.74 -3.14 -23.19
CA GLN A 49 16.07 -1.70 -23.21
C GLN A 49 15.17 -0.85 -22.29
N GLN A 50 13.98 -1.37 -21.95
CA GLN A 50 13.01 -0.72 -21.05
C GLN A 50 13.15 -1.21 -19.60
N TYR A 51 14.21 -1.97 -19.28
CA TYR A 51 14.38 -2.63 -17.99
C TYR A 51 15.75 -2.33 -17.38
N LEU A 52 15.73 -1.79 -16.16
CA LEU A 52 16.91 -1.66 -15.32
C LEU A 52 17.03 -2.91 -14.46
N ASP A 53 18.14 -3.63 -14.60
CA ASP A 53 18.45 -4.77 -13.75
C ASP A 53 18.69 -4.32 -12.29
N ALA A 54 18.32 -5.17 -11.32
CA ALA A 54 18.59 -4.89 -9.92
C ALA A 54 20.09 -4.99 -9.62
N ASP A 55 20.64 -4.02 -8.90
CA ASP A 55 21.99 -4.04 -8.36
C ASP A 55 21.94 -3.74 -6.85
N PRO A 56 21.91 -4.79 -6.00
CA PRO A 56 21.85 -4.62 -4.55
C PRO A 56 23.04 -3.85 -3.97
N ARG A 57 24.24 -3.94 -4.59
CA ARG A 57 25.45 -3.25 -4.08
C ARG A 57 25.33 -1.74 -4.24
N ARG A 58 24.67 -1.31 -5.31
CA ARG A 58 24.41 0.10 -5.61
C ARG A 58 23.04 0.58 -5.13
N GLY A 59 22.29 -0.25 -4.41
CA GLY A 59 20.94 0.08 -3.97
C GLY A 59 19.93 0.24 -5.11
N ILE A 60 20.18 -0.34 -6.29
CA ILE A 60 19.29 -0.23 -7.44
C ILE A 60 18.27 -1.37 -7.41
N LYS A 61 16.99 -1.01 -7.40
CA LYS A 61 15.90 -1.96 -7.58
C LYS A 61 15.62 -2.18 -9.06
N ALA A 62 15.24 -3.41 -9.41
CA ALA A 62 14.76 -3.71 -10.74
C ALA A 62 13.59 -2.79 -11.09
N THR A 63 13.64 -2.18 -12.28
CA THR A 63 12.69 -1.14 -12.68
C THR A 63 12.33 -1.31 -14.15
N ILE A 64 11.04 -1.22 -14.47
CA ILE A 64 10.55 -1.09 -15.84
C ILE A 64 10.28 0.39 -16.12
N ILE A 65 10.81 0.91 -17.22
CA ILE A 65 10.52 2.26 -17.74
C ILE A 65 10.02 2.10 -19.17
N LYS A 66 8.70 2.22 -19.37
CA LYS A 66 8.06 1.99 -20.68
C LYS A 66 7.01 3.04 -21.01
N SER A 67 6.91 3.38 -22.29
CA SER A 67 5.84 4.21 -22.84
C SER A 67 4.65 3.33 -23.26
N GLN A 68 3.43 3.79 -23.00
CA GLN A 68 2.21 3.16 -23.49
C GLN A 68 1.23 4.21 -24.03
N PRO A 69 0.54 3.95 -25.15
CA PRO A 69 -0.56 4.78 -25.58
C PRO A 69 -1.76 4.62 -24.63
N VAL A 70 -2.38 5.74 -24.28
CA VAL A 70 -3.60 5.85 -23.50
C VAL A 70 -4.49 6.89 -24.19
N ASP A 71 -5.51 6.40 -24.89
CA ASP A 71 -6.35 7.19 -25.79
C ASP A 71 -5.47 7.97 -26.80
N ASP A 72 -5.68 9.27 -26.95
CA ASP A 72 -4.91 10.14 -27.85
C ASP A 72 -3.58 10.64 -27.24
N ARG A 73 -3.11 10.05 -26.13
CA ARG A 73 -1.92 10.52 -25.40
C ARG A 73 -1.00 9.37 -25.02
N LYS A 74 0.19 9.71 -24.52
CA LYS A 74 1.15 8.72 -23.98
C LYS A 74 1.17 8.76 -22.46
N LEU A 75 1.43 7.59 -21.88
CA LEU A 75 1.70 7.38 -20.47
C LEU A 75 3.08 6.75 -20.34
N LEU A 76 4.01 7.47 -19.71
CA LEU A 76 5.32 6.94 -19.37
C LEU A 76 5.27 6.32 -17.98
N ILE A 77 5.52 5.01 -17.88
CA ILE A 77 5.39 4.25 -16.64
C ILE A 77 6.76 3.88 -16.10
N VAL A 78 7.04 4.24 -14.85
CA VAL A 78 8.19 3.82 -14.05
C VAL A 78 7.70 2.88 -12.95
N ALA A 79 7.85 1.58 -13.16
CA ALA A 79 7.45 0.55 -12.21
C ALA A 79 8.67 0.00 -11.47
N ILE A 80 8.66 0.05 -10.14
CA ILE A 80 9.79 -0.35 -9.28
C ILE A 80 9.44 -1.62 -8.53
N ARG A 81 10.33 -2.61 -8.62
CA ARG A 81 10.15 -3.91 -7.97
C ARG A 81 10.32 -3.80 -6.46
N GLY A 82 9.42 -4.44 -5.71
CA GLY A 82 9.60 -4.67 -4.29
C GLY A 82 10.71 -5.69 -3.98
N SER A 83 10.79 -6.06 -2.72
CA SER A 83 11.73 -7.09 -2.27
C SER A 83 11.29 -8.48 -2.77
N GLN A 84 12.23 -9.28 -3.29
CA GLN A 84 11.96 -10.67 -3.71
C GLN A 84 12.09 -11.68 -2.57
N TRP A 85 12.85 -11.33 -1.52
CA TRP A 85 13.01 -12.21 -0.37
C TRP A 85 11.70 -12.39 0.36
N LYS A 86 11.47 -13.59 0.90
CA LYS A 86 10.29 -13.95 1.69
C LYS A 86 9.98 -12.78 2.62
N LEU A 87 8.75 -12.25 2.57
CA LEU A 87 8.29 -11.07 3.34
C LEU A 87 8.77 -11.05 4.79
N VAL A 88 8.91 -12.24 5.38
CA VAL A 88 9.47 -12.49 6.71
C VAL A 88 10.90 -11.94 6.89
N ASP A 89 11.77 -12.07 5.89
CA ASP A 89 13.16 -11.60 5.94
C ASP A 89 13.26 -10.07 5.80
N TRP A 90 12.28 -9.45 5.14
CA TRP A 90 12.12 -8.00 5.16
C TRP A 90 11.65 -7.52 6.55
N THR A 91 10.74 -8.23 7.21
CA THR A 91 10.24 -7.85 8.55
C THR A 91 11.32 -7.87 9.64
N VAL A 92 12.39 -8.64 9.48
CA VAL A 92 13.53 -8.65 10.43
C VAL A 92 14.44 -7.41 10.26
N ASN A 93 14.43 -6.81 9.05
CA ASN A 93 15.24 -5.65 8.67
C ASN A 93 14.49 -4.30 8.80
N VAL A 94 13.32 -4.25 9.46
CA VAL A 94 12.50 -3.04 9.72
C VAL A 94 13.17 -2.10 10.75
N ALA A 95 14.48 -2.24 10.96
CA ALA A 95 15.26 -1.52 11.96
C ALA A 95 16.06 -0.36 11.35
N ALA A 96 15.49 0.37 10.37
CA ALA A 96 16.10 1.60 9.91
C ALA A 96 15.50 2.78 10.68
N SER A 97 16.30 3.42 11.54
CA SER A 97 15.92 4.68 12.18
C SER A 97 15.50 5.70 11.10
N PRO A 98 14.40 6.45 11.31
CA PRO A 98 14.04 7.53 10.40
C PRO A 98 15.22 8.50 10.22
N SER A 99 15.47 8.89 8.98
CA SER A 99 16.51 9.84 8.60
C SER A 99 15.90 11.04 7.88
N PRO A 100 16.35 12.28 8.17
CA PRO A 100 15.94 13.46 7.42
C PRO A 100 16.15 13.28 5.90
N PRO A 101 15.17 13.65 5.05
CA PRO A 101 15.32 13.60 3.59
C PRO A 101 16.11 14.79 3.04
N GLU A 102 17.25 15.12 3.68
CA GLU A 102 18.10 16.26 3.35
C GLU A 102 18.46 16.30 1.86
N GLY A 103 18.24 17.46 1.25
CA GLY A 103 18.49 17.71 -0.18
C GLY A 103 17.67 16.82 -1.13
N PHE A 104 16.61 16.16 -0.65
CA PHE A 104 15.83 15.20 -1.43
C PHE A 104 14.33 15.49 -1.43
N LEU A 105 13.72 15.80 -0.29
CA LEU A 105 12.35 16.27 -0.21
C LEU A 105 12.33 17.69 0.40
N ASP A 106 11.27 18.45 0.14
CA ASP A 106 11.15 19.84 0.61
C ASP A 106 10.95 19.96 2.13
N ASP A 107 10.33 18.96 2.75
CA ASP A 107 10.13 18.91 4.20
C ASP A 107 11.18 18.00 4.85
N GLU A 108 12.31 18.58 5.23
CA GLU A 108 13.40 17.88 5.91
C GLU A 108 13.03 17.45 7.35
N GLY A 109 12.02 18.08 7.95
CA GLY A 109 11.50 17.71 9.27
C GLY A 109 10.70 16.41 9.26
N ASN A 110 10.13 16.04 8.11
CA ASN A 110 9.42 14.79 7.92
C ASN A 110 10.39 13.64 7.58
N ALA A 111 11.12 13.17 8.59
CA ALA A 111 12.09 12.09 8.45
C ALA A 111 11.49 10.85 7.77
N CYS A 112 12.26 10.24 6.87
CA CYS A 112 11.85 9.10 6.05
C CYS A 112 12.56 7.82 6.50
N HIS A 113 12.00 6.66 6.15
CA HIS A 113 12.64 5.37 6.43
C HIS A 113 14.00 5.30 5.72
N ALA A 114 15.10 5.28 6.48
CA ALA A 114 16.44 5.50 5.93
C ALA A 114 16.80 4.53 4.80
N GLY A 115 16.39 3.27 4.90
CA GLY A 115 16.63 2.28 3.84
C GLY A 115 15.90 2.61 2.52
N PHE A 116 14.67 3.11 2.57
CA PHE A 116 13.92 3.47 1.35
C PHE A 116 14.44 4.79 0.78
N LEU A 117 14.79 5.74 1.64
CA LEU A 117 15.41 7.00 1.24
C LEU A 117 16.75 6.78 0.55
N ALA A 118 17.64 5.95 1.11
CA ALA A 118 18.92 5.65 0.51
C ALA A 118 18.78 5.01 -0.88
N ILE A 119 17.85 4.06 -1.02
CA ILE A 119 17.54 3.42 -2.31
C ILE A 119 16.98 4.44 -3.30
N ALA A 120 16.04 5.30 -2.88
CA ALA A 120 15.47 6.33 -3.74
C ALA A 120 16.56 7.31 -4.23
N LYS A 121 17.43 7.80 -3.33
CA LYS A 121 18.60 8.64 -3.67
C LYS A 121 19.51 7.94 -4.68
N ALA A 122 19.85 6.67 -4.47
CA ALA A 122 20.71 5.91 -5.36
C ALA A 122 20.11 5.64 -6.76
N MET A 123 18.78 5.57 -6.85
CA MET A 123 18.07 5.31 -8.11
C MET A 123 17.89 6.55 -8.99
N VAL A 124 18.00 7.77 -8.43
CA VAL A 124 17.80 9.03 -9.18
C VAL A 124 18.61 9.07 -10.49
N PRO A 125 19.93 8.79 -10.51
CA PRO A 125 20.71 8.89 -11.74
C PRO A 125 20.28 7.93 -12.84
N ALA A 126 20.06 6.67 -12.47
CA ALA A 126 19.67 5.64 -13.44
C ALA A 126 18.27 5.90 -14.02
N VAL A 127 17.33 6.32 -13.16
CA VAL A 127 15.96 6.66 -13.58
C VAL A 127 15.98 7.92 -14.46
N ALA A 128 16.63 9.00 -14.03
CA ALA A 128 16.70 10.24 -14.80
C ALA A 128 17.38 10.06 -16.17
N ALA A 129 18.47 9.29 -16.24
CA ALA A 129 19.15 9.01 -17.50
C ALA A 129 18.25 8.27 -18.50
N GLN A 130 17.49 7.25 -18.06
CA GLN A 130 16.56 6.54 -18.93
C GLN A 130 15.38 7.41 -19.35
N LEU A 131 14.84 8.21 -18.44
CA LEU A 131 13.74 9.13 -18.76
C LEU A 131 14.19 10.18 -19.78
N ARG A 132 15.38 10.79 -19.61
CA ARG A 132 15.95 11.72 -20.58
C ARG A 132 16.07 11.10 -21.96
N ARG A 133 16.58 9.86 -22.04
CA ARG A 133 16.72 9.15 -23.31
C ARG A 133 15.37 9.01 -24.02
N LEU A 134 14.34 8.54 -23.32
CA LEU A 134 12.98 8.39 -23.88
C LEU A 134 12.35 9.74 -24.24
N VAL A 135 12.63 10.78 -23.46
CA VAL A 135 12.15 12.14 -23.74
C VAL A 135 12.81 12.75 -24.97
N GLN A 136 14.10 12.47 -25.20
CA GLN A 136 14.83 12.95 -26.38
C GLN A 136 14.46 12.18 -27.66
N GLU A 137 14.16 10.90 -27.54
CA GLU A 137 13.75 10.06 -28.68
C GLU A 137 12.39 10.48 -29.25
N GLU A 138 11.50 11.08 -28.45
CA GLU A 138 10.16 11.47 -28.87
C GLU A 138 9.77 12.87 -28.31
N PRO A 139 9.59 13.93 -29.11
CA PRO A 139 9.40 15.29 -28.58
C PRO A 139 8.00 15.59 -27.98
N GLU A 140 7.03 14.69 -28.05
CA GLU A 140 5.61 14.95 -27.71
C GLU A 140 5.21 14.61 -26.24
N TRP A 141 6.09 14.86 -25.27
CA TRP A 141 5.79 14.56 -23.85
C TRP A 141 5.02 15.66 -23.13
N ILE A 142 4.98 16.89 -23.67
CA ILE A 142 4.37 18.07 -23.03
C ILE A 142 2.86 17.92 -22.79
N THR A 143 2.18 17.11 -23.60
CA THR A 143 0.74 16.82 -23.46
C THR A 143 0.48 15.51 -22.71
N SER A 144 1.50 14.68 -22.56
CA SER A 144 1.48 13.33 -22.03
C SER A 144 1.65 13.30 -20.51
N SER A 145 1.44 12.14 -19.90
CA SER A 145 1.53 11.97 -18.45
C SER A 145 2.58 10.92 -18.07
N MET A 146 3.08 11.02 -16.86
CA MET A 146 4.01 10.05 -16.28
C MET A 146 3.38 9.39 -15.06
N LEU A 147 3.74 8.13 -14.78
CA LEU A 147 3.25 7.33 -13.67
C LEU A 147 4.41 6.60 -12.98
N PHE A 148 4.64 6.91 -11.71
CA PHE A 148 5.41 6.05 -10.82
C PHE A 148 4.49 4.98 -10.21
N THR A 149 4.98 3.75 -10.15
CA THR A 149 4.23 2.67 -9.52
C THR A 149 5.13 1.64 -8.87
N GLY A 150 4.60 0.90 -7.92
CA GLY A 150 5.36 -0.11 -7.20
C GLY A 150 4.51 -0.85 -6.18
N HIS A 151 4.91 -2.08 -5.92
CA HIS A 151 4.32 -2.93 -4.90
C HIS A 151 5.27 -3.09 -3.72
N SER A 152 4.74 -3.20 -2.50
CA SER A 152 5.53 -3.44 -1.29
C SER A 152 6.63 -2.37 -1.13
N ALA A 153 7.87 -2.78 -0.80
CA ALA A 153 9.04 -1.91 -0.76
C ALA A 153 9.28 -1.10 -2.07
N GLY A 154 8.81 -1.58 -3.22
CA GLY A 154 8.91 -0.85 -4.49
C GLY A 154 7.97 0.35 -4.53
N GLY A 155 6.79 0.24 -3.90
CA GLY A 155 5.84 1.33 -3.75
C GLY A 155 6.36 2.45 -2.84
N ALA A 156 7.06 2.11 -1.75
CA ALA A 156 7.71 3.09 -0.89
C ALA A 156 8.77 3.90 -1.65
N VAL A 157 9.63 3.23 -2.41
CA VAL A 157 10.67 3.89 -3.23
C VAL A 157 10.05 4.71 -4.37
N ALA A 158 9.01 4.20 -5.03
CA ALA A 158 8.27 4.92 -6.07
C ALA A 158 7.65 6.22 -5.54
N SER A 159 7.10 6.18 -4.32
CA SER A 159 6.53 7.36 -3.64
C SER A 159 7.59 8.43 -3.38
N LEU A 160 8.78 8.03 -2.91
CA LEU A 160 9.89 8.95 -2.64
C LEU A 160 10.45 9.57 -3.93
N LEU A 161 10.62 8.78 -4.99
CA LEU A 161 11.06 9.30 -6.30
C LEU A 161 10.02 10.24 -6.92
N TYR A 162 8.74 9.90 -6.80
CA TYR A 162 7.65 10.75 -7.25
C TYR A 162 7.68 12.14 -6.59
N LEU A 163 7.80 12.19 -5.27
CA LEU A 163 7.86 13.46 -4.55
C LEU A 163 9.16 14.20 -4.78
N HIS A 164 10.29 13.49 -4.88
CA HIS A 164 11.55 14.13 -5.25
C HIS A 164 11.44 14.81 -6.61
N MET A 165 10.89 14.13 -7.62
CA MET A 165 10.65 14.71 -8.94
C MET A 165 9.79 15.99 -8.87
N LEU A 166 8.82 16.06 -7.96
CA LEU A 166 7.96 17.24 -7.78
C LEU A 166 8.48 18.26 -6.77
N SER A 167 9.61 17.99 -6.12
CA SER A 167 10.17 18.85 -5.08
C SER A 167 10.86 20.08 -5.68
N SER A 168 11.12 21.07 -4.83
CA SER A 168 11.94 22.24 -5.17
C SER A 168 13.45 21.96 -5.16
N GLN A 169 13.85 20.73 -4.82
CA GLN A 169 15.25 20.31 -4.81
C GLN A 169 15.83 20.28 -6.22
N THR A 170 17.13 20.55 -6.34
CA THR A 170 17.82 20.51 -7.64
C THR A 170 18.42 19.13 -7.86
N SER A 171 17.91 18.41 -8.85
CA SER A 171 18.49 17.14 -9.29
C SER A 171 18.22 16.90 -10.77
N GLU A 172 18.85 15.85 -11.28
CA GLU A 172 18.59 15.38 -12.63
C GLU A 172 17.17 14.87 -12.87
N LEU A 173 16.49 14.39 -11.83
CA LEU A 173 15.11 13.94 -11.93
C LEU A 173 14.14 15.13 -11.82
N THR A 174 14.41 16.11 -10.96
CA THR A 174 13.54 17.30 -10.82
C THR A 174 13.53 18.14 -12.09
N ALA A 175 14.66 18.19 -12.81
CA ALA A 175 14.76 18.83 -14.13
C ALA A 175 13.78 18.25 -15.19
N LEU A 176 13.29 17.02 -15.00
CA LEU A 176 12.34 16.37 -15.91
C LEU A 176 10.88 16.62 -15.54
N ALA A 177 10.60 17.22 -14.37
CA ALA A 177 9.23 17.41 -13.89
C ALA A 177 8.37 18.23 -14.85
N GLY A 178 8.95 19.29 -15.43
CA GLY A 178 8.28 20.20 -16.36
C GLY A 178 8.05 19.62 -17.76
N VAL A 179 8.59 18.44 -18.07
CA VAL A 179 8.42 17.79 -19.38
C VAL A 179 7.01 17.21 -19.52
N PHE A 180 6.41 16.76 -18.43
CA PHE A 180 5.12 16.07 -18.45
C PHE A 180 4.00 17.00 -18.00
N LYS A 181 2.83 16.87 -18.64
CA LYS A 181 1.63 17.62 -18.21
C LYS A 181 1.23 17.27 -16.78
N ARG A 182 1.41 16.01 -16.41
CA ARG A 182 1.08 15.45 -15.10
C ARG A 182 2.04 14.33 -14.75
N VAL A 183 2.32 14.23 -13.46
CA VAL A 183 3.08 13.12 -12.89
C VAL A 183 2.19 12.49 -11.83
N HIS A 184 1.97 11.19 -11.93
CA HIS A 184 1.12 10.42 -11.04
C HIS A 184 1.95 9.42 -10.25
N CYS A 185 1.44 8.98 -9.11
CA CYS A 185 1.97 7.86 -8.35
C CYS A 185 0.83 6.98 -7.84
N VAL A 186 0.88 5.68 -8.14
CA VAL A 186 -0.08 4.70 -7.64
C VAL A 186 0.71 3.53 -7.05
N THR A 187 0.44 3.15 -5.82
CA THR A 187 1.19 2.11 -5.11
C THR A 187 0.29 1.05 -4.50
N PHE A 188 0.84 -0.13 -4.24
CA PHE A 188 0.09 -1.29 -3.75
C PHE A 188 0.80 -1.93 -2.56
N GLY A 189 0.14 -2.03 -1.41
CA GLY A 189 0.70 -2.64 -0.21
C GLY A 189 2.01 -2.00 0.26
N ALA A 190 2.20 -0.70 0.00
CA ALA A 190 3.44 -0.02 0.37
C ALA A 190 3.54 0.11 1.90
N PRO A 191 4.72 -0.16 2.50
CA PRO A 191 4.92 0.06 3.93
C PRO A 191 4.99 1.55 4.28
N PRO A 192 4.86 1.90 5.58
CA PRO A 192 5.08 3.25 6.06
C PRO A 192 6.46 3.80 5.66
N VAL A 193 6.54 5.07 5.26
CA VAL A 193 7.73 5.65 4.61
C VAL A 193 8.27 6.92 5.26
N SER A 194 7.45 7.65 6.02
CA SER A 194 7.81 8.94 6.64
C SER A 194 7.11 9.13 7.98
N LEU A 195 7.54 10.07 8.83
CA LEU A 195 6.88 10.35 10.11
C LEU A 195 5.42 10.79 9.92
N LEU A 196 5.20 11.76 9.03
CA LEU A 196 3.89 12.30 8.64
C LEU A 196 3.51 11.84 7.23
N PRO A 197 2.22 11.66 6.91
CA PRO A 197 1.80 11.17 5.60
C PRO A 197 2.32 12.06 4.48
N LEU A 198 3.06 11.47 3.54
CA LEU A 198 3.50 12.19 2.36
C LEU A 198 2.31 12.44 1.43
N GLN A 199 2.11 13.69 1.03
CA GLN A 199 1.02 14.10 0.15
C GLN A 199 1.56 14.81 -1.09
N VAL A 200 0.71 14.99 -2.09
CA VAL A 200 1.06 15.80 -3.27
C VAL A 200 1.38 17.22 -2.80
N PRO A 201 2.49 17.84 -3.27
CA PRO A 201 2.82 19.21 -2.91
C PRO A 201 1.65 20.17 -3.18
N ALA A 202 1.39 21.07 -2.24
CA ALA A 202 0.30 22.04 -2.36
C ALA A 202 0.60 23.02 -3.50
N GLY A 203 -0.25 23.06 -4.52
CA GLY A 203 -0.09 24.00 -5.63
C GLY A 203 -1.02 23.70 -6.80
N ARG A 204 -1.47 24.75 -7.51
CA ARG A 204 -2.38 24.60 -8.67
C ARG A 204 -1.80 23.68 -9.76
N ALA A 205 -0.47 23.66 -9.91
CA ALA A 205 0.22 22.83 -10.89
C ALA A 205 0.02 21.32 -10.66
N HIS A 206 -0.16 20.88 -9.41
CA HIS A 206 -0.21 19.46 -9.05
C HIS A 206 -1.62 18.96 -8.68
N GLN A 207 -2.64 19.83 -8.68
CA GLN A 207 -4.00 19.47 -8.26
C GLN A 207 -4.63 18.30 -9.03
N LYS A 208 -4.18 18.05 -10.27
CA LYS A 208 -4.68 16.94 -11.10
C LYS A 208 -3.82 15.69 -11.02
N ASN A 209 -2.68 15.75 -10.34
CA ASN A 209 -1.85 14.58 -10.09
C ASN A 209 -2.61 13.61 -9.18
N GLN A 210 -2.41 12.32 -9.42
CA GLN A 210 -3.04 11.27 -8.63
C GLN A 210 -1.93 10.66 -7.79
N PHE A 211 -2.07 10.71 -6.46
CA PHE A 211 -1.18 10.02 -5.54
C PHE A 211 -2.01 9.07 -4.68
N LEU A 212 -2.11 7.82 -5.12
CA LEU A 212 -2.97 6.80 -4.54
C LEU A 212 -2.14 5.67 -3.94
N SER A 213 -2.55 5.15 -2.80
CA SER A 213 -1.95 3.97 -2.19
C SER A 213 -3.04 2.98 -1.82
N PHE A 214 -3.02 1.84 -2.50
CA PHE A 214 -4.00 0.78 -2.31
C PHE A 214 -3.53 -0.18 -1.21
N VAL A 215 -4.46 -0.53 -0.34
CA VAL A 215 -4.27 -1.38 0.82
C VAL A 215 -5.30 -2.49 0.79
N ASN A 216 -4.90 -3.76 0.79
CA ASN A 216 -5.83 -4.85 1.02
C ASN A 216 -6.14 -4.95 2.52
N GLU A 217 -7.41 -5.05 2.89
CA GLU A 217 -7.79 -5.33 4.27
C GLU A 217 -7.15 -6.65 4.72
N GLY A 218 -6.38 -6.58 5.82
CA GLY A 218 -5.62 -7.70 6.36
C GLY A 218 -4.16 -7.76 5.93
N ASP A 219 -3.71 -6.94 4.98
CA ASP A 219 -2.29 -6.88 4.58
C ASP A 219 -1.42 -6.29 5.71
N PRO A 220 -0.47 -7.03 6.30
CA PRO A 220 0.36 -6.51 7.38
C PRO A 220 1.41 -5.49 6.93
N VAL A 221 1.82 -5.47 5.66
CA VAL A 221 2.99 -4.69 5.22
C VAL A 221 2.73 -3.20 5.31
N VAL A 222 1.50 -2.76 5.08
CA VAL A 222 1.09 -1.35 5.16
C VAL A 222 1.18 -0.77 6.57
N ARG A 223 1.43 -1.63 7.57
CA ARG A 223 1.62 -1.27 8.99
C ARG A 223 2.97 -1.73 9.54
N ALA A 224 3.81 -2.35 8.72
CA ALA A 224 5.01 -3.04 9.20
C ALA A 224 6.14 -2.09 9.57
N ASP A 225 5.97 -1.42 10.71
CA ASP A 225 7.04 -0.87 11.52
C ASP A 225 7.50 -1.90 12.58
N ARG A 226 8.64 -1.62 13.23
CA ARG A 226 9.26 -2.57 14.16
C ARG A 226 8.34 -2.90 15.35
N PRO A 227 7.71 -1.91 16.05
CA PRO A 227 6.74 -2.20 17.10
C PRO A 227 5.59 -3.10 16.63
N TYR A 228 5.03 -2.81 15.46
CA TYR A 228 3.90 -3.53 14.91
C TYR A 228 4.22 -4.98 14.55
N VAL A 229 5.37 -5.23 13.90
CA VAL A 229 5.85 -6.59 13.60
C VAL A 229 6.02 -7.40 14.89
N MET A 230 6.63 -6.81 15.93
CA MET A 230 6.78 -7.48 17.22
C MET A 230 5.42 -7.76 17.88
N SER A 231 4.47 -6.84 17.76
CA SER A 231 3.10 -7.03 18.24
C SER A 231 2.39 -8.16 17.49
N LEU A 232 2.58 -8.31 16.18
CA LEU A 232 2.06 -9.43 15.39
C LEU A 232 2.66 -10.76 15.81
N ILE A 233 3.97 -10.83 16.04
CA ILE A 233 4.63 -12.06 16.54
C ILE A 233 4.04 -12.45 17.89
N LYS A 234 3.89 -11.49 18.81
CA LYS A 234 3.23 -11.70 20.11
C LYS A 234 1.80 -12.18 19.92
N LEU A 235 1.02 -11.53 19.04
CA LEU A 235 -0.36 -11.91 18.74
C LEU A 235 -0.42 -13.35 18.28
N LEU A 236 0.46 -13.78 17.37
CA LEU A 236 0.46 -15.15 16.87
C LEU A 236 0.85 -16.16 17.94
N ALA A 237 1.74 -15.80 18.87
CA ALA A 237 2.21 -16.66 19.97
C ALA A 237 1.21 -16.87 21.12
N GLU A 238 0.30 -15.91 21.37
CA GLU A 238 -0.75 -16.06 22.40
C GLU A 238 -1.67 -17.28 22.13
N PRO A 239 -2.56 -17.71 23.04
CA PRO A 239 -3.67 -18.57 22.66
C PRO A 239 -4.68 -17.81 21.77
N ALA A 240 -5.47 -18.53 20.96
CA ALA A 240 -6.60 -17.93 20.26
C ALA A 240 -7.64 -17.42 21.27
N PRO A 241 -8.28 -16.26 21.02
CA PRO A 241 -9.42 -15.84 21.81
C PRO A 241 -10.43 -16.97 21.96
N SER A 242 -10.65 -17.44 23.18
CA SER A 242 -11.69 -18.43 23.44
C SER A 242 -13.05 -17.74 23.26
N ALA A 243 -13.92 -18.33 22.44
CA ALA A 243 -15.30 -17.84 22.28
C ALA A 243 -16.14 -17.92 23.58
N ASN A 244 -15.57 -18.42 24.68
CA ASN A 244 -16.23 -18.56 25.98
C ASN A 244 -15.68 -17.52 26.96
N GLY A 245 -16.35 -16.39 27.06
CA GLY A 245 -16.32 -15.54 28.25
C GLY A 245 -17.01 -16.24 29.42
N SER A 246 -16.34 -17.23 30.02
CA SER A 246 -16.70 -17.72 31.35
C SER A 246 -15.43 -18.08 32.09
N ARG A 247 -14.95 -17.16 32.94
CA ARG A 247 -13.97 -17.49 33.98
C ARG A 247 -14.57 -18.62 34.83
N PRO A 248 -13.90 -19.76 35.05
CA PRO A 248 -14.33 -20.68 36.08
C PRO A 248 -13.90 -20.08 37.43
N SER A 249 -14.79 -19.35 38.10
CA SER A 249 -14.64 -19.12 39.52
C SER A 249 -14.75 -20.48 40.20
N ARG A 250 -13.62 -20.99 40.70
CA ARG A 250 -13.59 -22.11 41.63
C ARG A 250 -14.41 -21.74 42.86
N LEU A 251 -15.68 -22.15 42.93
CA LEU A 251 -16.39 -22.29 44.19
C LEU A 251 -17.34 -23.48 44.09
N ARG A 252 -17.06 -24.41 45.00
CA ARG A 252 -17.71 -25.68 45.25
C ARG A 252 -19.11 -25.39 45.81
N ALA A 253 -20.17 -25.83 45.16
CA ALA A 253 -21.49 -25.94 45.79
C ALA A 253 -22.27 -27.11 45.18
N LYS A 254 -22.39 -28.18 45.98
CA LYS A 254 -23.42 -29.19 45.82
C LYS A 254 -24.78 -28.52 46.04
N LEU A 255 -25.79 -28.80 45.20
CA LEU A 255 -27.09 -29.37 45.61
C LEU A 255 -28.22 -29.14 44.56
N SER A 256 -29.00 -30.22 44.44
CA SER A 256 -30.39 -30.39 44.01
C SER A 256 -30.84 -30.07 42.58
N CYS A 257 -31.22 -31.17 41.91
CA CYS A 257 -32.25 -31.20 40.88
C CYS A 257 -33.59 -30.64 41.39
N GLN A 258 -34.40 -30.15 40.43
CA GLN A 258 -35.80 -29.70 40.53
C GLN A 258 -36.00 -28.20 40.79
N ALA A 259 -36.06 -27.42 39.70
CA ALA A 259 -37.06 -26.36 39.55
C ALA A 259 -37.00 -25.70 38.15
N LEU A 260 -38.04 -26.00 37.37
CA LEU A 260 -38.86 -25.03 36.63
C LEU A 260 -38.37 -24.46 35.28
N LYS A 261 -38.91 -25.11 34.24
CA LYS A 261 -39.57 -24.53 33.07
C LYS A 261 -39.65 -22.99 33.07
N SER A 262 -38.81 -22.35 32.26
CA SER A 262 -39.19 -21.15 31.50
C SER A 262 -38.52 -21.22 30.12
N ARG A 263 -39.35 -21.29 29.07
CA ARG A 263 -38.92 -21.13 27.68
C ARG A 263 -38.62 -19.64 27.47
N GLY A 264 -37.41 -19.23 27.77
CA GLY A 264 -36.84 -17.98 27.28
C GLY A 264 -36.03 -18.29 26.01
N SER A 265 -36.38 -17.65 24.91
CA SER A 265 -35.58 -17.61 23.68
C SER A 265 -34.11 -17.36 24.03
N PRO A 266 -33.12 -18.05 23.43
CA PRO A 266 -31.73 -17.72 23.69
C PRO A 266 -31.48 -16.31 23.19
N GLN A 267 -31.39 -15.35 24.11
CA GLN A 267 -30.79 -14.06 23.82
C GLN A 267 -29.38 -14.35 23.33
N GLN A 268 -29.16 -14.05 22.05
CA GLN A 268 -27.89 -14.16 21.38
C GLN A 268 -26.93 -13.20 22.08
N VAL A 269 -26.22 -13.70 23.10
CA VAL A 269 -25.17 -12.94 23.78
C VAL A 269 -24.16 -12.59 22.69
N SER A 270 -24.11 -11.32 22.29
CA SER A 270 -23.15 -10.85 21.31
C SER A 270 -21.76 -11.13 21.86
N LEU A 271 -21.08 -12.12 21.29
CA LEU A 271 -19.68 -12.40 21.61
C LEU A 271 -18.85 -11.20 21.16
N VAL A 272 -18.61 -10.27 22.07
CA VAL A 272 -17.72 -9.14 21.84
C VAL A 272 -16.32 -9.72 21.63
N ARG A 273 -15.84 -9.66 20.37
CA ARG A 273 -14.48 -10.07 20.04
C ARG A 273 -13.50 -9.18 20.82
N PRO A 274 -12.39 -9.73 21.36
CA PRO A 274 -11.42 -8.89 22.05
C PRO A 274 -10.74 -7.93 21.07
N THR A 275 -10.29 -6.79 21.59
CA THR A 275 -9.43 -5.84 20.88
C THR A 275 -7.98 -6.16 21.18
N TRP A 276 -7.13 -6.28 20.15
CA TRP A 276 -5.70 -6.43 20.34
C TRP A 276 -5.06 -5.06 20.62
N PRO A 277 -4.18 -4.91 21.62
CA PRO A 277 -3.47 -3.66 21.85
C PRO A 277 -2.44 -3.43 20.74
N VAL A 278 -2.81 -2.62 19.75
CA VAL A 278 -1.94 -2.24 18.64
C VAL A 278 -0.96 -1.17 19.13
N PRO A 279 0.36 -1.33 18.88
CA PRO A 279 1.33 -0.31 19.23
C PRO A 279 1.13 0.95 18.39
N GLU A 280 1.52 2.09 18.93
CA GLU A 280 1.54 3.35 18.21
C GLU A 280 2.43 3.25 16.96
N ALA A 281 1.89 3.67 15.81
CA ALA A 281 2.65 3.67 14.57
C ALA A 281 3.67 4.81 14.58
N THR A 282 4.93 4.50 14.27
CA THR A 282 6.00 5.52 14.25
C THR A 282 6.09 6.26 12.94
N MET A 283 5.47 5.74 11.89
CA MET A 283 5.54 6.24 10.52
C MET A 283 4.18 6.09 9.82
N SER A 284 4.01 6.83 8.74
CA SER A 284 2.81 6.95 7.93
C SER A 284 3.02 6.38 6.53
N THR A 285 1.93 5.89 5.93
CA THR A 285 1.93 5.50 4.52
C THR A 285 1.71 6.73 3.64
N ALA A 286 2.31 6.73 2.45
CA ALA A 286 2.24 7.86 1.52
C ALA A 286 0.98 7.84 0.65
N GLY A 287 0.56 9.03 0.22
CA GLY A 287 -0.56 9.23 -0.70
C GLY A 287 -1.93 9.14 -0.03
N ARG A 288 -2.98 9.20 -0.86
CA ARG A 288 -4.36 8.96 -0.44
C ARG A 288 -4.62 7.46 -0.35
N LEU A 289 -4.94 6.98 0.85
CA LEU A 289 -5.15 5.56 1.10
C LEU A 289 -6.51 5.11 0.59
N VAL A 290 -6.52 3.97 -0.11
CA VAL A 290 -7.71 3.29 -0.61
C VAL A 290 -7.68 1.84 -0.14
N LEU A 291 -8.62 1.48 0.73
CA LEU A 291 -8.75 0.13 1.25
C LEU A 291 -9.59 -0.72 0.29
N LEU A 292 -9.09 -1.89 -0.08
CA LEU A 292 -9.76 -2.93 -0.83
C LEU A 292 -10.21 -4.03 0.13
N ARG A 293 -11.51 -4.33 0.17
CA ARG A 293 -12.07 -5.38 1.04
C ARG A 293 -13.27 -6.05 0.40
N GLU A 294 -13.67 -7.17 0.99
CA GLU A 294 -14.95 -7.79 0.68
C GLU A 294 -16.05 -6.97 1.38
N LYS A 295 -17.11 -6.64 0.63
CA LYS A 295 -18.24 -5.86 1.13
C LYS A 295 -18.99 -6.64 2.20
N ALA A 296 -19.15 -6.02 3.37
CA ALA A 296 -19.89 -6.61 4.48
C ALA A 296 -21.34 -6.95 4.06
N GLY A 297 -21.75 -8.20 4.28
CA GLY A 297 -23.09 -8.69 3.93
C GLY A 297 -23.29 -9.03 2.45
N SER A 298 -22.25 -9.02 1.62
CA SER A 298 -22.34 -9.50 0.25
C SER A 298 -22.38 -11.03 0.18
N GLU A 299 -23.42 -11.61 -0.41
CA GLU A 299 -23.60 -13.07 -0.57
C GLU A 299 -22.45 -13.72 -1.38
N HIS A 300 -21.88 -13.00 -2.34
CA HIS A 300 -20.80 -13.48 -3.20
C HIS A 300 -19.42 -12.89 -2.88
N GLY A 301 -19.27 -12.21 -1.74
CA GLY A 301 -18.00 -11.56 -1.38
C GLY A 301 -17.53 -10.48 -2.36
N ALA A 302 -18.46 -9.71 -2.93
CA ALA A 302 -18.16 -8.62 -3.86
C ALA A 302 -17.13 -7.65 -3.27
N ILE A 303 -16.19 -7.20 -4.08
CA ILE A 303 -15.12 -6.31 -3.65
C ILE A 303 -15.61 -4.86 -3.62
N GLU A 304 -15.24 -4.11 -2.59
CA GLU A 304 -15.40 -2.67 -2.53
C GLU A 304 -14.07 -1.96 -2.29
N ALA A 305 -13.97 -0.74 -2.82
CA ALA A 305 -12.89 0.20 -2.51
C ALA A 305 -13.45 1.34 -1.66
N VAL A 306 -12.83 1.58 -0.51
CA VAL A 306 -13.23 2.64 0.42
C VAL A 306 -12.04 3.52 0.78
N GLN A 307 -12.33 4.78 1.12
CA GLN A 307 -11.31 5.73 1.51
C GLN A 307 -10.89 5.49 2.96
N LEU A 308 -9.59 5.62 3.20
CA LEU A 308 -8.98 5.41 4.51
C LEU A 308 -8.08 6.60 4.85
N THR A 309 -8.09 7.04 6.11
CA THR A 309 -7.07 7.99 6.60
C THR A 309 -5.92 7.24 7.25
N ASP A 310 -4.74 7.86 7.29
CA ASP A 310 -3.58 7.29 7.97
C ASP A 310 -3.90 7.01 9.45
N GLY A 311 -4.55 7.94 10.13
CA GLY A 311 -5.01 7.75 11.52
C GLY A 311 -5.91 6.53 11.71
N GLN A 312 -6.88 6.31 10.80
CA GLN A 312 -7.71 5.11 10.85
C GLN A 312 -6.87 3.84 10.66
N LEU A 313 -5.92 3.83 9.72
CA LEU A 313 -5.06 2.66 9.46
C LEU A 313 -4.24 2.26 10.71
N ARG A 314 -3.87 3.23 11.57
CA ARG A 314 -3.04 3.03 12.78
C ARG A 314 -3.71 2.20 13.89
N ASP A 315 -5.02 2.08 13.88
CA ASP A 315 -5.75 1.39 14.96
C ASP A 315 -6.01 -0.11 14.68
N PHE A 316 -5.75 -0.57 13.46
CA PHE A 316 -6.09 -1.94 13.02
C PHE A 316 -4.92 -2.92 13.08
N ILE A 317 -5.26 -4.19 13.34
CA ILE A 317 -4.35 -5.33 13.34
C ILE A 317 -4.57 -6.20 12.10
N PHE A 318 -3.77 -5.93 11.08
CA PHE A 318 -3.61 -6.71 9.86
C PHE A 318 -2.44 -7.67 9.98
N GLY A 319 -2.68 -8.94 9.71
CA GLY A 319 -1.63 -9.97 9.82
C GLY A 319 -1.74 -11.08 8.79
N ASP A 320 -2.57 -10.93 7.77
CA ASP A 320 -2.77 -11.94 6.75
C ASP A 320 -1.84 -11.70 5.55
N LEU A 321 -0.69 -12.37 5.54
CA LEU A 321 0.31 -12.23 4.47
C LEU A 321 -0.23 -12.59 3.08
N THR A 322 -1.31 -13.36 2.98
CA THR A 322 -1.92 -13.66 1.68
C THR A 322 -2.55 -12.43 1.03
N LYS A 323 -2.95 -11.45 1.86
CA LYS A 323 -3.51 -10.17 1.41
C LYS A 323 -2.46 -9.24 0.82
N HIS A 324 -1.18 -9.52 1.05
CA HIS A 324 -0.07 -8.76 0.48
C HIS A 324 0.31 -9.20 -0.95
N TYR A 325 -0.22 -10.30 -1.48
CA TYR A 325 0.19 -10.72 -2.81
C TYR A 325 -0.26 -9.74 -3.89
N MET A 326 0.68 -9.38 -4.78
CA MET A 326 0.40 -8.47 -5.89
C MET A 326 -0.72 -8.99 -6.81
N THR A 327 -0.84 -10.32 -6.95
CA THR A 327 -1.95 -10.95 -7.67
C THR A 327 -3.31 -10.64 -7.05
N MET A 328 -3.42 -10.62 -5.72
CA MET A 328 -4.67 -10.26 -5.04
C MET A 328 -5.02 -8.78 -5.23
N TYR A 329 -4.02 -7.89 -5.20
CA TYR A 329 -4.24 -6.48 -5.57
C TYR A 329 -4.77 -6.35 -7.00
N LYS A 330 -4.17 -7.08 -7.95
CA LYS A 330 -4.59 -7.08 -9.34
C LYS A 330 -6.01 -7.59 -9.52
N GLU A 331 -6.34 -8.76 -8.99
CA GLU A 331 -7.67 -9.37 -9.10
C GLU A 331 -8.78 -8.42 -8.60
N ARG A 332 -8.59 -7.85 -7.41
CA ARG A 332 -9.55 -6.92 -6.80
C ARG A 332 -9.73 -5.64 -7.61
N LEU A 333 -8.64 -5.08 -8.14
CA LEU A 333 -8.69 -3.85 -8.92
C LEU A 333 -9.25 -4.07 -10.32
N ASP A 334 -9.01 -5.21 -10.93
CA ASP A 334 -9.61 -5.58 -12.21
C ASP A 334 -11.13 -5.76 -12.06
N GLU A 335 -11.60 -6.38 -10.97
CA GLU A 335 -13.03 -6.50 -10.66
C GLU A 335 -13.70 -5.13 -10.50
N LEU A 336 -13.09 -4.24 -9.71
CA LEU A 336 -13.59 -2.88 -9.49
C LEU A 336 -13.58 -2.03 -10.77
N ALA A 337 -12.53 -2.13 -11.58
CA ALA A 337 -12.45 -1.41 -12.85
C ALA A 337 -13.51 -1.93 -13.83
N PHE A 338 -13.74 -3.24 -13.88
CA PHE A 338 -14.81 -3.83 -14.68
C PHE A 338 -16.20 -3.37 -14.22
N ALA A 339 -16.44 -3.34 -12.91
CA ALA A 339 -17.68 -2.80 -12.35
C ALA A 339 -17.89 -1.32 -12.72
N ALA A 340 -16.85 -0.50 -12.62
CA ALA A 340 -16.90 0.93 -12.99
C ALA A 340 -17.20 1.16 -14.48
N VAL A 341 -16.67 0.32 -15.37
CA VAL A 341 -16.95 0.40 -16.82
C VAL A 341 -18.36 -0.10 -17.15
N THR A 342 -18.86 -1.10 -16.43
CA THR A 342 -20.18 -1.69 -16.67
C THR A 342 -21.33 -1.02 -15.90
N GLY A 343 -21.02 -0.03 -15.05
CA GLY A 343 -22.00 0.69 -14.24
C GLY A 343 -22.62 -0.15 -13.12
N ARG A 344 -21.86 -1.11 -12.57
CA ARG A 344 -22.30 -2.04 -11.52
C ARG A 344 -21.84 -1.63 -10.12
#